data_AF-A0A195EX58-F1
#
_entry.id   AF-A0A195EX58-F1
#
_cell.length_a   1.000
_cell.length_b   1.000
_cell.length_c   1.000
_cell.angle_alpha   90.00
_cell.angle_beta   90.00
_cell.angle_gamma   90.00
#
_symmetry.space_group_name_H-M   'P 1'
#
loop_
_entity.id
_entity.type
_entity.pdbx_description
1 polymer ?
#
loop_
_entity_poly.entity_id
_entity_poly.type
_entity_poly.pdbx_seq_one_letter_code
_entity_poly.pdbx_strand_id
1 'polypeptide(L)' 'SCTAERSFSALKRLKITYLRSTMLPILLNNTAVLHIHSGVIQNLNLEVIMDEFISRNKIRSSTFACST' A
#
# COMPACT_ATOMS: atom_id res chain seq x y z
N SER A 1 7.65 20.64 14.75
CA SER A 1 6.40 20.61 13.98
C SER A 1 6.56 20.41 12.47
N CYS A 2 7.70 20.76 11.85
CA CYS A 2 7.90 20.69 10.39
C CYS A 2 7.77 19.27 9.75
N THR A 3 8.20 18.21 10.43
CA THR A 3 8.14 16.83 9.89
C THR A 3 6.70 16.32 9.72
N ALA A 4 5.82 16.63 10.66
CA ALA A 4 4.42 16.22 10.60
C ALA A 4 3.68 16.94 9.45
N GLU A 5 3.89 18.24 9.31
CA GLU A 5 3.28 19.05 8.25
C GLU A 5 3.71 18.59 6.84
N ARG A 6 4.99 18.20 6.69
CA ARG A 6 5.50 17.61 5.45
C ARG A 6 4.80 16.29 5.11
N SER A 7 4.63 15.42 6.10
CA SER A 7 3.91 14.15 5.93
C SER A 7 2.43 14.36 5.59
N PHE A 8 1.74 15.31 6.24
CA PHE A 8 0.35 15.64 5.91
C PHE A 8 0.20 16.23 4.50
N SER A 9 1.13 17.07 4.06
CA SER A 9 1.13 17.64 2.71
C SER A 9 1.35 16.57 1.63
N ALA A 10 2.28 15.64 1.87
CA ALA A 10 2.50 14.50 0.99
C ALA A 10 1.25 13.60 0.91
N LEU A 11 0.62 13.31 2.05
CA LEU A 11 -0.62 12.55 2.13
C LEU A 11 -1.78 13.24 1.40
N LYS A 12 -1.89 14.57 1.52
CA LYS A 12 -2.91 15.38 0.86
C LYS A 12 -2.76 15.33 -0.67
N ARG A 13 -1.53 15.36 -1.19
CA ARG A 13 -1.25 15.18 -2.63
C ARG A 13 -1.62 13.78 -3.12
N LEU A 14 -1.26 12.74 -2.37
CA LEU A 14 -1.66 11.35 -2.65
C LEU A 14 -3.19 11.17 -2.65
N LYS A 15 -3.87 11.77 -1.66
CA LYS A 15 -5.33 11.67 -1.44
C LYS A 15 -6.18 12.48 -2.44
N ILE A 16 -5.78 13.71 -2.77
CA ILE A 16 -6.64 14.66 -3.52
C ILE A 16 -6.36 14.63 -5.02
N THR A 17 -5.11 14.44 -5.44
CA THR A 17 -4.72 14.63 -6.85
C THR A 17 -4.73 13.34 -7.66
N TYR A 18 -4.41 12.20 -7.04
CA TYR A 18 -4.18 10.95 -7.79
C TYR A 18 -5.29 9.90 -7.66
N LEU A 19 -6.02 9.88 -6.55
CA LEU A 19 -7.03 8.86 -6.25
C LEU A 19 -8.35 9.54 -5.89
N ARG A 20 -9.10 9.98 -6.89
CA ARG A 20 -10.42 10.62 -6.72
C ARG A 20 -11.36 9.70 -5.92
N SER A 21 -11.38 9.88 -4.61
CA SER A 21 -12.49 9.50 -3.70
C SER A 21 -12.83 8.01 -3.51
N THR A 22 -11.86 7.08 -3.58
CA THR A 22 -12.15 5.65 -3.27
C THR A 22 -11.04 4.97 -2.47
N MET A 23 -10.42 5.69 -1.53
CA MET A 23 -9.47 5.09 -0.60
C MET A 23 -10.02 5.20 0.82
N LEU A 24 -10.39 4.06 1.41
CA LEU A 24 -10.88 4.00 2.78
C LEU A 24 -9.80 4.57 3.73
N PRO A 25 -10.14 5.36 4.76
CA PRO A 25 -9.15 6.00 5.64
C PRO A 25 -8.08 5.05 6.21
N ILE A 26 -8.46 3.79 6.45
CA ILE A 26 -7.55 2.72 6.89
C ILE A 26 -6.49 2.37 5.82
N LEU A 27 -6.89 2.29 4.55
CA LEU A 27 -5.99 1.98 3.44
C LEU A 27 -5.01 3.13 3.22
N LEU A 28 -5.48 4.38 3.37
CA LEU A 28 -4.64 5.57 3.28
C LEU A 28 -3.56 5.58 4.37
N ASN A 29 -3.92 5.26 5.61
CA ASN A 29 -2.98 5.16 6.71
C ASN A 29 -1.93 4.06 6.46
N ASN A 30 -2.36 2.89 5.99
CA ASN A 30 -1.47 1.78 5.65
C ASN A 30 -0.48 2.17 4.53
N THR A 31 -0.94 2.87 3.49
CA THR A 31 -0.07 3.37 2.41
C THR A 31 0.88 4.46 2.88
N ALA A 32 0.46 5.32 3.82
CA ALA A 32 1.35 6.33 4.42
C ALA A 32 2.51 5.70 5.18
N VAL A 33 2.20 4.68 6.00
CA VAL A 33 3.21 3.91 6.74
C VAL A 33 4.15 3.22 5.75
N LEU A 34 3.63 2.59 4.70
CA LEU A 34 4.45 2.01 3.63
C LEU A 34 5.40 3.04 2.99
N HIS A 35 4.90 4.23 2.65
CA HIS A 35 5.70 5.26 2.01
C HIS A 35 6.83 5.79 2.91
N ILE A 36 6.54 6.02 4.19
CA ILE A 36 7.52 6.45 5.20
C ILE A 36 8.59 5.36 5.41
N HIS A 37 8.19 4.09 5.43
CA HIS A 37 9.08 2.95 5.60
C HIS A 37 9.53 2.32 4.26
N SER A 38 9.59 3.12 3.19
CA SER A 38 9.94 2.64 1.85
C SER A 38 11.29 1.94 1.75
N GLY A 39 12.28 2.33 2.55
CA GLY A 39 13.57 1.64 2.62
C GLY A 39 13.50 0.22 3.21
N VAL A 40 12.53 -0.05 4.10
CA VAL A 40 12.31 -1.38 4.67
C VAL A 40 11.62 -2.29 3.64
N ILE A 41 10.71 -1.73 2.85
CA ILE A 41 9.98 -2.46 1.79
C ILE A 41 10.91 -2.95 0.69
N GLN A 42 11.97 -2.18 0.37
CA GLN A 42 12.97 -2.60 -0.62
C GLN A 42 13.72 -3.88 -0.22
N ASN A 43 13.80 -4.17 1.08
CA ASN A 43 14.43 -5.38 1.60
C ASN A 43 13.43 -6.53 1.82
N LEU A 44 12.15 -6.29 1.53
CA LEU A 44 11.08 -7.24 1.78
C LEU A 44 10.83 -8.07 0.52
N ASN A 45 10.75 -9.39 0.65
CA ASN A 45 10.44 -10.26 -0.49
C ASN A 45 8.97 -10.13 -0.87
N LEU A 46 8.70 -9.29 -1.88
CA LEU A 46 7.35 -9.00 -2.36
C LEU A 46 6.66 -10.23 -2.94
N GLU A 47 7.39 -11.18 -3.50
CA GLU A 47 6.82 -12.40 -4.08
C GLU A 47 6.14 -13.28 -3.01
N VAL A 48 6.79 -13.45 -1.86
CA VAL A 48 6.25 -14.23 -0.73
C VAL A 48 4.98 -13.58 -0.17
N ILE A 49 4.99 -12.25 -0.04
CA ILE A 49 3.83 -11.51 0.46
C ILE A 49 2.68 -11.55 -0.53
N MET A 50 3.00 -11.52 -1.83
CA MET A 50 2.01 -11.63 -2.88
C MET A 50 1.37 -13.02 -2.89
N ASP A 51 2.16 -14.08 -2.74
CA ASP A 51 1.65 -15.45 -2.61
C ASP A 51 0.77 -15.64 -1.37
N GLU A 52 1.19 -15.12 -0.20
CA GLU A 52 0.34 -15.10 0.99
C GLU A 52 -0.97 -14.34 0.75
N PHE A 53 -0.91 -13.17 0.10
CA PHE A 53 -2.10 -12.37 -0.17
C PHE A 53 -3.09 -13.07 -1.11
N ILE A 54 -2.56 -13.80 -2.10
CA ILE A 54 -3.33 -14.57 -3.07
C ILE A 54 -3.94 -15.81 -2.39
N SER A 55 -3.17 -16.54 -1.58
CA SER A 55 -3.63 -17.76 -0.88
C SER A 55 -4.71 -17.48 0.17
N ARG A 56 -4.70 -16.29 0.81
CA ARG A 56 -5.70 -15.88 1.81
C ARG A 56 -7.12 -15.74 1.25
N ASN A 57 -7.31 -15.66 -0.08
CA ASN A 57 -8.64 -15.52 -0.67
C ASN A 57 -8.77 -16.35 -1.95
N LYS A 58 -9.70 -17.31 -1.93
CA LYS A 58 -9.94 -18.24 -3.03
C LYS A 58 -10.31 -17.55 -4.35
N ILE A 59 -11.02 -16.42 -4.29
CA ILE A 59 -11.35 -15.59 -5.46
C ILE A 59 -10.06 -14.97 -6.04
N ARG A 60 -9.18 -14.47 -5.16
CA ARG A 60 -7.89 -13.88 -5.57
C ARG A 60 -6.96 -14.92 -6.18
N SER A 61 -6.91 -16.12 -5.63
CA SER A 61 -6.18 -17.25 -6.22
C SER A 61 -6.63 -17.56 -7.66
N SER A 62 -7.94 -17.51 -7.94
CA SER A 62 -8.45 -17.70 -9.31
C SER A 62 -8.20 -16.51 -10.25
N THR A 63 -8.17 -15.28 -9.73
CA THR A 63 -8.00 -14.06 -10.55
C THR A 63 -6.54 -13.74 -10.84
N PHE A 64 -5.66 -13.91 -9.85
CA PHE A 64 -4.24 -13.59 -9.95
C PHE A 64 -3.39 -14.81 -10.32
N ALA A 65 -4.03 -15.89 -10.84
CA ALA A 65 -3.45 -17.18 -11.20
C ALA A 65 -1.92 -17.15 -11.27
N CYS A 66 -1.29 -17.57 -10.17
CA CYS A 66 0.16 -17.64 -10.07
C CYS A 66 0.61 -18.79 -10.98
N SER A 67 1.19 -18.45 -12.13
CA SER A 67 2.06 -19.37 -12.86
C SER A 67 3.28 -19.61 -11.97
N THR A 68 3.37 -20.84 -11.48
CA THR A 68 4.50 -21.53 -10.82
C THR A 68 5.87 -20.94 -11.11
#